data_AF-A0A9Q3C1M6-F1
#
_entry.id   AF-A0A9Q3C1M6-F1
#
_cell.length_a   1.000
_cell.length_b   1.000
_cell.length_c   1.000
_cell.angle_alpha   90.00
_cell.angle_beta   90.00
_cell.angle_gamma   90.00
#
_symmetry.space_group_name_H-M   'P 1'
#
loop_
_entity.id
_entity.type
_entity.pdbx_description
1 polymer ?
#
loop_
_entity_poly.entity_id
_entity_poly.type
_entity_poly.pdbx_seq_one_letter_code
_entity_poly.pdbx_strand_id
1 'polypeptide(L)'
;MPDWNIPFKLYIDACGDGLGAAVHQVQIIDDKPTEGPVCAFEVITDCNTVKSLLNMKTPNRHMLRWQICIQEYKGNMTIVYKAGKVHKNSDGLTRWVLANPPDNPAHVPLEAEQQIPTEGININDIGTEFFEEVRESYKQDKNCHILTS
;
A
#
# COMPACT_ATOMS: atom_id res chain seq x y z
N MET A 1 6.79 -7.29 14.19
CA MET A 1 5.36 -7.38 14.62
C MET A 1 5.22 -6.66 15.95
N PRO A 2 4.10 -5.95 16.20
CA PRO A 2 3.92 -5.25 17.46
C PRO A 2 3.80 -6.22 18.65
N ASP A 3 4.46 -5.87 19.75
CA ASP A 3 4.40 -6.62 21.01
C ASP A 3 3.45 -5.93 21.98
N TRP A 4 2.29 -6.53 22.24
CA TRP A 4 1.26 -5.95 23.10
C TRP A 4 1.66 -5.86 24.58
N ASN A 5 2.79 -6.47 24.98
CA ASN A 5 3.34 -6.36 26.33
C ASN A 5 4.30 -5.18 26.48
N ILE A 6 4.66 -4.49 25.39
CA ILE A 6 5.60 -3.36 25.37
C ILE A 6 4.82 -2.08 25.03
N PRO A 7 5.07 -0.96 25.73
CA PRO A 7 4.37 0.29 25.47
C PRO A 7 4.62 0.82 24.04
N PHE A 8 3.57 1.38 23.45
CA PHE A 8 3.63 2.14 22.20
C PHE A 8 4.08 3.58 22.47
N LYS A 9 4.82 4.17 21.53
CA LYS A 9 5.23 5.58 21.55
C LYS A 9 4.55 6.31 20.39
N LEU A 10 3.72 7.31 20.68
CA LEU A 10 3.10 8.13 19.64
C LEU A 10 3.92 9.42 19.48
N TYR A 11 4.51 9.60 18.30
CA TYR A 11 5.13 10.84 17.89
C TYR A 11 4.08 11.67 17.16
N ILE A 12 3.99 12.95 17.47
CA ILE A 12 3.08 13.91 16.83
C ILE A 12 3.92 15.13 16.49
N ASP A 13 3.78 15.63 15.27
CA ASP A 13 4.39 16.87 14.83
C ASP A 13 3.38 17.70 14.03
N ALA A 14 3.43 19.01 14.17
CA ALA A 14 2.54 19.94 13.50
C ALA A 14 3.37 21.03 12.81
N CYS A 15 3.05 21.31 11.55
CA CYS A 15 3.58 22.46 10.82
C CYS A 15 2.44 23.42 10.43
N GLY A 16 2.79 24.56 9.84
CA GLY A 16 1.81 25.59 9.46
C GLY A 16 0.69 25.11 8.53
N ASP A 17 0.90 24.01 7.81
CA ASP A 17 -0.02 23.48 6.81
C ASP A 17 -0.64 22.11 7.18
N GLY A 18 -0.25 21.50 8.32
CA GLY A 18 -0.77 20.17 8.66
C GLY A 18 -0.25 19.53 9.96
N LEU A 19 -0.88 18.42 10.33
CA LEU A 19 -0.54 17.59 11.50
C LEU A 19 -0.13 16.19 11.03
N GLY A 20 1.03 15.70 11.50
CA GLY A 20 1.52 14.34 11.29
C GLY A 20 1.63 13.57 12.60
N ALA A 21 1.40 12.26 12.55
CA ALA A 21 1.62 11.38 13.69
C ALA A 21 2.18 10.02 13.26
N ALA A 22 3.05 9.45 14.09
CA ALA A 22 3.66 8.13 13.87
C ALA A 22 3.66 7.32 15.17
N VAL A 23 3.15 6.10 15.12
CA VAL A 23 3.21 5.15 16.24
C VAL A 23 4.49 4.33 16.11
N HIS A 24 5.30 4.30 17.16
CA HIS A 24 6.57 3.60 17.27
C HIS A 24 6.54 2.55 18.38
N GLN A 25 7.38 1.53 18.26
CA GLN A 25 7.62 0.55 19.31
C GLN A 25 9.04 0.01 19.21
N VAL A 26 9.61 -0.41 20.34
CA VAL A 26 10.86 -1.16 20.37
C VAL A 26 10.57 -2.58 19.88
N GLN A 27 11.17 -2.96 18.76
CA GLN A 27 11.06 -4.27 18.15
C GLN A 27 12.44 -4.95 18.14
N ILE A 28 12.48 -6.28 18.30
CA ILE A 28 13.71 -7.04 18.12
C ILE A 28 13.85 -7.34 16.63
N ILE A 29 14.82 -6.71 15.97
CA ILE A 29 15.16 -6.92 14.57
C ILE A 29 16.62 -7.40 14.54
N ASP A 30 16.89 -8.56 13.94
CA ASP A 30 18.23 -9.16 13.88
C ASP A 30 18.94 -9.24 15.26
N ASP A 31 18.22 -9.76 16.28
CA ASP A 31 18.66 -9.86 17.68
C ASP A 31 19.03 -8.53 18.36
N LYS A 32 18.65 -7.39 17.75
CA LYS A 32 18.91 -6.05 18.29
C LYS A 32 17.61 -5.32 18.61
N PRO A 33 17.49 -4.73 19.82
CA PRO A 33 16.36 -3.87 20.13
C PRO A 33 16.46 -2.58 19.32
N THR A 34 15.53 -2.38 18.39
CA THR A 34 15.47 -1.22 17.50
C THR A 34 14.11 -0.55 17.67
N GLU A 35 14.09 0.74 17.99
CA GLU A 35 12.86 1.54 17.97
C GLU A 35 12.54 1.94 16.54
N GLY A 36 11.34 1.58 16.08
CA GLY A 36 10.88 1.96 14.76
C GLY A 36 9.37 2.14 14.73
N PRO A 37 8.84 2.73 13.65
CA PRO A 37 7.41 2.83 13.45
C PRO A 37 6.78 1.43 13.46
N VAL A 38 5.66 1.31 14.18
CA VAL A 38 4.78 0.14 14.11
C VAL A 38 4.01 0.23 12.80
N CYS A 39 4.71 -0.10 11.72
CA CYS A 39 4.12 -0.23 10.40
C CYS A 39 4.43 -1.59 9.75
N ALA A 40 5.39 -2.35 10.27
CA ALA A 40 5.83 -3.61 9.66
C ALA A 40 4.85 -4.78 9.91
N PHE A 41 4.24 -5.31 8.85
CA PHE A 41 3.44 -6.54 8.89
C PHE A 41 3.89 -7.58 7.86
N GLU A 42 3.60 -8.85 8.15
CA GLU A 42 3.92 -9.97 7.28
C GLU A 42 2.67 -10.49 6.58
N VAL A 43 2.75 -10.63 5.26
CA VAL A 43 1.72 -11.30 4.45
C VAL A 43 2.17 -12.72 4.18
N ILE A 44 1.51 -13.67 4.83
CA ILE A 44 1.77 -15.10 4.62
C ILE A 44 0.89 -15.61 3.50
N THR A 45 1.48 -16.15 2.44
CA THR A 45 0.75 -16.67 1.27
C THR A 45 1.29 -18.03 0.84
N ASP A 46 0.43 -18.89 0.31
CA ASP A 46 0.82 -20.13 -0.36
C ASP A 46 1.02 -19.96 -1.87
N CYS A 47 0.96 -18.72 -2.37
CA CYS A 47 1.19 -18.38 -3.76
C CYS A 47 2.59 -17.80 -3.97
N ASN A 48 3.46 -18.57 -4.63
CA ASN A 48 4.82 -18.12 -4.97
C ASN A 48 4.83 -16.87 -5.87
N THR A 49 3.82 -16.70 -6.71
CA THR A 49 3.70 -15.55 -7.61
C THR A 49 3.51 -14.25 -6.83
N VAL A 50 2.78 -14.28 -5.72
CA VAL A 50 2.56 -13.10 -4.85
C VAL A 50 3.85 -12.70 -4.14
N LYS A 51 4.70 -13.67 -3.74
CA LYS A 51 6.03 -13.39 -3.18
C LYS A 51 6.93 -12.60 -4.14
N SER A 52 6.87 -12.93 -5.43
CA SER A 52 7.68 -12.27 -6.46
C SER A 52 7.02 -11.02 -7.05
N LEU A 53 5.77 -10.72 -6.68
CA LEU A 53 4.93 -9.66 -7.26
C LEU A 53 5.66 -8.32 -7.32
N LEU A 54 6.25 -7.85 -6.21
CA LEU A 54 6.87 -6.53 -6.12
C LEU A 54 8.23 -6.42 -6.85
N ASN A 55 8.80 -7.54 -7.29
CA ASN A 55 10.10 -7.63 -7.96
C ASN A 55 9.98 -8.00 -9.45
N MET A 56 8.77 -8.08 -9.99
CA MET A 56 8.54 -8.40 -11.41
C MET A 56 8.99 -7.24 -12.31
N LYS A 57 9.89 -7.52 -13.26
CA LYS A 57 10.36 -6.54 -14.26
C LYS A 57 9.29 -6.21 -15.31
N THR A 58 8.45 -7.17 -15.66
CA THR A 58 7.41 -7.05 -16.70
C THR A 58 6.12 -7.72 -16.24
N PRO A 59 5.33 -7.05 -15.38
CA PRO A 59 4.04 -7.55 -14.90
C PRO A 59 3.01 -7.57 -16.03
N ASN A 60 2.15 -8.60 -16.07
CA ASN A 60 0.97 -8.57 -16.92
C ASN A 60 -0.09 -7.59 -16.35
N ARG A 61 -1.12 -7.22 -17.11
CA ARG A 61 -2.14 -6.24 -16.68
C ARG A 61 -2.76 -6.55 -15.31
N HIS A 62 -3.02 -7.83 -15.03
CA HIS A 62 -3.57 -8.25 -13.74
C HIS A 62 -2.54 -7.97 -12.63
N MET A 63 -1.32 -8.47 -12.77
CA MET A 63 -0.23 -8.28 -11.81
C MET A 63 0.16 -6.82 -11.60
N LEU A 64 0.07 -5.99 -12.64
CA LEU A 64 0.32 -4.54 -12.54
C LEU A 64 -0.70 -3.86 -11.63
N ARG A 65 -2.00 -4.19 -11.76
CA ARG A 65 -3.04 -3.67 -10.86
C ARG A 65 -2.74 -4.05 -9.42
N TRP A 66 -2.39 -5.31 -9.18
CA TRP A 66 -2.01 -5.80 -7.85
C TRP A 66 -0.76 -5.10 -7.30
N GLN A 67 0.25 -4.86 -8.14
CA GLN A 67 1.44 -4.11 -7.72
C GLN A 67 1.09 -2.69 -7.28
N ILE A 68 0.25 -1.97 -8.02
CA ILE A 68 -0.16 -0.60 -7.68
C ILE A 68 -0.91 -0.59 -6.34
N CYS A 69 -1.91 -1.47 -6.17
CA CYS A 69 -2.69 -1.53 -4.94
C CYS A 69 -1.84 -1.84 -3.71
N ILE A 70 -0.82 -2.68 -3.85
CA ILE A 70 0.01 -3.13 -2.73
C ILE A 70 1.24 -2.22 -2.53
N GLN A 71 1.54 -1.34 -3.49
CA GLN A 71 2.72 -0.47 -3.46
C GLN A 71 2.75 0.45 -2.24
N GLU A 72 1.58 0.91 -1.77
CA GLU A 72 1.48 1.77 -0.57
C GLU A 72 2.04 1.07 0.68
N TYR A 73 1.92 -0.25 0.75
CA TYR A 73 2.42 -1.04 1.87
C TYR A 73 3.86 -1.54 1.68
N LYS A 74 4.48 -1.35 0.51
CA LYS A 74 5.80 -1.93 0.17
C LYS A 74 6.91 -1.61 1.17
N GLY A 75 6.92 -0.39 1.73
CA GLY A 75 7.93 0.01 2.72
C GLY A 75 7.78 -0.69 4.08
N ASN A 76 6.60 -1.24 4.34
CA ASN A 76 6.12 -1.68 5.64
C ASN A 76 5.55 -3.10 5.61
N MET A 77 5.71 -3.84 4.50
CA MET A 77 5.11 -5.15 4.30
C MET A 77 6.15 -6.15 3.78
N THR A 78 6.22 -7.31 4.43
CA THR A 78 7.06 -8.44 3.99
C THR A 78 6.19 -9.62 3.55
N ILE A 79 6.35 -10.10 2.31
CA ILE A 79 5.58 -11.26 1.80
C ILE A 79 6.39 -12.54 2.00
N VAL A 80 5.82 -13.48 2.77
CA VAL A 80 6.45 -14.76 3.10
C VAL A 80 5.65 -15.90 2.47
N TYR A 81 6.34 -16.79 1.75
CA TYR A 81 5.73 -18.00 1.20
C TYR A 81 5.65 -19.11 2.26
N LYS A 82 4.49 -19.75 2.38
CA LYS A 82 4.27 -20.94 3.21
C LYS A 82 3.50 -21.98 2.41
N ALA A 83 4.02 -23.21 2.32
CA ALA A 83 3.39 -24.28 1.57
C ALA A 83 1.95 -24.56 2.04
N GLY A 84 1.01 -24.74 1.10
CA GLY A 84 -0.42 -24.87 1.38
C GLY A 84 -0.77 -25.97 2.40
N LYS A 85 -0.03 -27.09 2.42
CA LYS A 85 -0.23 -28.18 3.41
C LYS A 85 -0.06 -27.74 4.86
N VAL A 86 0.74 -26.68 5.11
CA VAL A 86 1.00 -26.08 6.44
C VAL A 86 0.14 -24.82 6.64
N HIS A 87 -0.62 -24.41 5.62
CA HIS A 87 -1.47 -23.22 5.59
C HIS A 87 -2.94 -23.58 5.95
N LYS A 88 -3.14 -24.56 6.85
CA LYS A 88 -4.46 -25.12 7.18
C LYS A 88 -5.41 -24.12 7.85
N ASN A 89 -4.86 -23.13 8.55
CA ASN A 89 -5.63 -22.09 9.22
C ASN A 89 -6.41 -21.22 8.23
N SER A 90 -5.78 -20.77 7.14
CA SER A 90 -6.50 -20.01 6.09
C SER A 90 -7.27 -20.93 5.16
N ASP A 91 -6.72 -22.10 4.81
CA ASP A 91 -7.39 -23.05 3.91
C ASP A 91 -8.72 -23.58 4.47
N GLY A 92 -8.84 -23.70 5.80
CA GLY A 92 -10.11 -24.01 6.45
C GLY A 92 -11.14 -22.91 6.29
N LEU A 93 -10.75 -21.65 6.45
CA LEU A 93 -11.65 -20.48 6.39
C LEU A 93 -12.12 -20.18 4.96
N THR A 94 -11.27 -20.37 3.96
CA THR A 94 -11.65 -20.14 2.55
C THR A 94 -12.60 -21.20 2.02
N ARG A 95 -12.56 -22.42 2.57
CA ARG A 95 -13.44 -23.53 2.17
C ARG A 95 -14.74 -23.61 2.98
N TRP A 96 -14.83 -22.89 4.10
CA TRP A 96 -15.98 -22.88 5.01
C TRP A 96 -16.42 -21.44 5.31
N VAL A 97 -16.94 -20.78 4.28
CA VAL A 97 -17.42 -19.40 4.40
C VAL A 97 -18.61 -19.37 5.36
N LEU A 98 -18.46 -18.67 6.49
CA LEU A 98 -19.56 -18.43 7.41
C LEU A 98 -20.57 -17.50 6.74
N ALA A 99 -21.85 -17.64 7.09
CA ALA A 99 -22.85 -16.66 6.71
C ALA A 99 -22.42 -15.28 7.22
N ASN A 100 -22.70 -14.22 6.45
CA ASN A 100 -22.43 -12.83 6.83
C ASN A 100 -23.73 -12.13 7.26
N PRO A 101 -24.35 -12.51 8.39
CA PRO A 101 -25.58 -11.88 8.87
C PRO A 101 -25.33 -10.42 9.25
N PRO A 102 -26.37 -9.57 9.27
CA PRO A 102 -26.25 -8.16 9.67
C PRO A 102 -25.82 -7.96 11.14
N ASP A 103 -25.90 -9.00 11.96
CA ASP A 103 -25.41 -9.03 13.34
C ASP A 103 -23.87 -9.23 13.43
N ASN A 104 -23.21 -9.60 12.33
CA ASN A 104 -21.76 -9.71 12.29
C ASN A 104 -21.12 -8.31 12.41
N PRO A 105 -20.23 -8.05 13.39
CA PRO A 105 -19.55 -6.75 13.50
C PRO A 105 -18.68 -6.43 12.27
N ALA A 106 -18.33 -7.43 11.45
CA ALA A 106 -17.65 -7.28 10.17
C ALA A 106 -18.61 -7.40 8.96
N HIS A 107 -19.91 -7.13 9.15
CA HIS A 107 -20.89 -7.20 8.08
C HIS A 107 -20.63 -6.15 7.01
N VAL A 108 -20.23 -6.61 5.82
CA VAL A 108 -20.18 -5.80 4.61
C VAL A 108 -21.40 -6.11 3.75
N PRO A 109 -22.28 -5.13 3.44
CA PRO A 109 -23.38 -5.31 2.50
C PRO A 109 -22.83 -5.72 1.12
N LEU A 110 -23.47 -6.70 0.47
CA LEU A 110 -23.06 -7.20 -0.86
C LEU A 110 -23.01 -6.13 -1.96
N GLU A 111 -23.73 -5.02 -1.78
CA GLU A 111 -23.84 -3.90 -2.72
C GLU A 111 -22.84 -2.77 -2.44
N ALA A 112 -22.14 -2.82 -1.31
CA ALA A 112 -21.07 -1.89 -0.99
C ALA A 112 -19.79 -2.35 -1.71
N GLU A 113 -19.73 -2.18 -3.03
CA GLU A 113 -18.42 -2.06 -3.68
C GLU A 113 -17.71 -0.91 -2.98
N GLN A 114 -16.74 -1.24 -2.12
CA GLN A 114 -15.75 -0.26 -1.68
C GLN A 114 -15.09 0.23 -2.97
N GLN A 115 -15.52 1.39 -3.45
CA GLN A 115 -14.77 2.16 -4.42
C GLN A 115 -13.47 2.53 -3.71
N ILE A 116 -12.47 1.66 -3.82
CA ILE A 116 -11.10 2.03 -3.51
C ILE A 116 -10.81 3.18 -4.48
N PRO A 117 -10.62 4.43 -4.02
CA PRO A 117 -10.27 5.53 -4.89
C PRO A 117 -8.92 5.14 -5.47
N THR A 118 -8.95 4.57 -6.65
CA THR A 118 -7.73 4.42 -7.42
C THR A 118 -7.53 5.83 -7.91
N GLU A 119 -6.79 6.65 -7.16
CA GLU A 119 -6.22 7.93 -7.60
C GLU A 119 -5.19 7.62 -8.71
N GLY A 120 -5.62 6.86 -9.72
CA GLY A 120 -4.91 6.73 -10.96
C GLY A 120 -4.90 8.12 -11.53
N ILE A 121 -3.70 8.64 -11.80
CA ILE A 121 -3.52 9.83 -12.61
C ILE A 121 -4.17 9.51 -13.96
N ASN A 122 -5.45 9.82 -14.10
CA ASN A 122 -6.16 9.72 -15.35
C ASN A 122 -5.63 10.86 -16.18
N ILE A 123 -4.76 10.55 -17.15
CA ILE A 123 -4.17 11.54 -18.04
C ILE A 123 -5.23 12.34 -18.81
N ASN A 124 -6.48 11.83 -18.88
CA ASN A 124 -7.61 12.51 -19.51
C ASN A 124 -8.29 13.53 -18.58
N ASP A 125 -8.05 13.49 -17.27
CA ASP A 125 -8.55 14.47 -16.30
C ASP A 125 -7.53 15.59 -16.03
N ILE A 126 -6.35 15.51 -16.67
CA ILE A 126 -5.40 16.61 -16.70
C ILE A 126 -5.97 17.67 -17.66
N GLY A 127 -6.57 18.70 -17.06
CA GLY A 127 -7.17 19.80 -17.80
C GLY A 127 -6.18 20.52 -18.72
N THR A 128 -6.72 21.19 -19.75
CA THR A 128 -5.94 22.00 -20.69
C THR A 128 -5.09 23.06 -19.97
N GLU A 129 -5.58 23.59 -18.84
CA GLU A 129 -4.90 24.56 -17.98
C GLU A 129 -3.54 24.06 -17.49
N PHE A 130 -3.41 22.78 -17.10
CA PHE A 130 -2.13 22.21 -16.68
C PHE A 130 -1.12 22.17 -17.83
N PHE A 131 -1.55 21.75 -19.01
CA PHE A 131 -0.67 21.71 -20.19
C PHE A 131 -0.27 23.11 -20.66
N GLU A 132 -1.14 24.11 -20.47
CA GLU A 132 -0.82 25.52 -20.70
C GLU A 132 0.20 26.03 -19.69
N GLU A 133 0.02 25.75 -18.41
CA GLU A 133 0.96 26.14 -17.35
C GLU A 133 2.35 25.52 -17.56
N VAL A 134 2.40 24.23 -17.90
CA VAL A 134 3.65 23.54 -18.28
C VAL A 134 4.29 24.21 -19.51
N ARG A 135 3.49 24.54 -20.53
CA ARG A 135 3.99 25.21 -21.75
C ARG A 135 4.53 26.62 -21.46
N GLU A 136 3.86 27.40 -20.61
CA GLU A 136 4.33 28.72 -20.19
C GLU A 136 5.60 28.63 -19.34
N SER A 137 5.72 27.63 -18.47
CA SER A 137 6.93 27.38 -17.68
C SER A 137 8.16 27.20 -18.58
N TYR A 138 8.04 26.45 -19.68
CA TYR A 138 9.16 26.24 -20.61
C TYR A 138 9.53 27.50 -21.42
N LYS A 139 8.64 28.49 -21.55
CA LYS A 139 8.95 29.77 -22.22
C LYS A 139 9.83 30.68 -21.36
N GLN A 140 9.77 30.51 -20.04
CA GLN A 140 10.54 31.33 -19.08
C GLN A 140 11.92 30.73 -18.77
N ASP A 141 12.11 29.44 -19.06
CA ASP A 141 13.38 28.76 -18.80
C ASP A 141 14.42 29.06 -19.89
N LYS A 142 15.52 29.68 -19.48
CA LYS A 142 16.63 30.05 -20.38
C LYS A 142 17.37 28.84 -20.95
N ASN A 143 17.18 27.65 -20.37
CA ASN A 143 17.81 26.40 -20.80
C ASN A 143 16.94 25.54 -21.74
N CYS A 144 15.74 25.99 -22.12
CA CYS A 144 14.88 25.24 -23.03
C CYS A 144 15.11 25.70 -24.48
N HIS A 145 15.66 24.82 -25.33
CA HIS A 145 15.77 25.08 -26.76
C HIS A 145 14.39 24.90 -27.43
N ILE A 146 13.76 26.01 -27.80
CA ILE A 146 12.54 26.00 -28.61
C ILE A 146 12.94 25.56 -30.03
N LEU A 147 12.50 24.38 -30.45
CA LEU A 147 12.67 23.92 -31.83
C LEU A 147 11.64 24.66 -32.70
N THR A 148 12.10 25.69 -33.43
CA THR A 148 11.31 26.33 -34.48
C THR A 148 11.34 25.48 -35.74
N SER A 149 10.16 25.12 -36.26
CA SER A 149 10.00 24.52 -37.59
C SER A 149 10.28 25.52 -38.70
#